data_AF-A0A261D9P2-F1
#
_entry.id   AF-A0A261D9P2-F1
#
_cell.length_a   1.000
_cell.length_b   1.000
_cell.length_c   1.000
_cell.angle_alpha   90.00
_cell.angle_beta   90.00
_cell.angle_gamma   90.00
#
_symmetry.space_group_name_H-M   'P 1'
#
loop_
_entity.id
_entity.type
_entity.pdbx_description
1 polymer ?
#
loop_
_entity_poly.entity_id
_entity_poly.type
_entity_poly.pdbx_seq_one_letter_code
_entity_poly.pdbx_strand_id
1 'polypeptide(L)'
;MNLENNIIDQLSRNKLAICWLRNGVISLALAGVYSIILVMLRTPILVTLFPNTEIFKSALVIHVNLSILVWLISVTACIWSYNLQPTTSSITYVIIAFFGTALIALSPLCGQNLPVMNNYIPMLENIMFILGISLFGISVLLFSSNVILTTIKNLKSQKLINFTILSTAIMWILVWVCFICSYYQLQQVIKLVPVDIEFYYELLFWSGGHLLQFIYTQIMILVMIVLSNTWVNKELRFNKLYLILLYLNFLISIAAIWGHLSYDIIDAEFKEYYTKQMKYGGGIAPVLSLILIFYELVSHNHKLVVNSLIKASIICSSILFLSGGFIGVLITSMNVTVPAHYHGSIVGISVAFMGFSFLLCDNACNNEQKKNSYSSAAIITLTIGQMLHIIALLFAGGYGVMRKIPGVEMTISSKLLMGAMGGGGLIAIVGGLMFVVICGKKMVLRQFGIRDKKK
;
A
#
# COMPACT_ATOMS: atom_id res chain seq x y z
N MET A 1 -2.82 -35.25 -0.47
CA MET A 1 -2.01 -34.25 -1.22
C MET A 1 -2.16 -32.94 -0.47
N ASN A 2 -1.27 -32.66 0.48
CA ASN A 2 -1.39 -31.53 1.40
C ASN A 2 -1.27 -30.22 0.61
N LEU A 3 -2.39 -29.51 0.50
CA LEU A 3 -2.58 -28.24 -0.19
C LEU A 3 -2.07 -27.04 0.64
N GLU A 4 -1.01 -27.22 1.43
CA GLU A 4 -0.30 -26.09 2.05
C GLU A 4 0.49 -25.33 0.96
N ASN A 5 -0.23 -24.48 0.24
CA ASN A 5 0.22 -23.20 -0.30
C ASN A 5 1.39 -23.21 -1.29
N ASN A 6 1.13 -23.63 -2.53
CA ASN A 6 2.10 -23.55 -3.63
C ASN A 6 2.74 -22.14 -3.76
N ILE A 7 1.95 -21.06 -3.62
CA ILE A 7 2.50 -19.70 -3.70
C ILE A 7 3.32 -19.27 -2.48
N ILE A 8 2.85 -19.55 -1.26
CA ILE A 8 3.58 -19.17 -0.04
C ILE A 8 4.89 -19.95 0.05
N ASP A 9 4.85 -21.27 -0.18
CA ASP A 9 6.05 -22.11 -0.12
C ASP A 9 7.07 -21.68 -1.19
N GLN A 10 6.64 -21.53 -2.45
CA GLN A 10 7.51 -21.10 -3.54
C GLN A 10 8.13 -19.72 -3.29
N LEU A 11 7.33 -18.73 -2.87
CA LEU A 11 7.85 -17.39 -2.56
C LEU A 11 8.73 -17.38 -1.31
N SER A 12 8.40 -18.17 -0.29
CA SER A 12 9.20 -18.25 0.94
C SER A 12 10.60 -18.80 0.64
N ARG A 13 10.74 -19.74 -0.30
CA ARG A 13 12.04 -20.29 -0.74
C ARG A 13 12.76 -19.39 -1.74
N ASN A 14 12.03 -18.53 -2.45
CA ASN A 14 12.61 -17.65 -3.46
C ASN A 14 13.40 -16.48 -2.82
N LYS A 15 14.72 -16.46 -3.05
CA LYS A 15 15.61 -15.40 -2.55
C LYS A 15 15.19 -14.00 -3.02
N LEU A 16 14.73 -13.88 -4.26
CA LEU A 16 14.33 -12.60 -4.85
C LEU A 16 13.09 -12.03 -4.17
N ALA A 17 12.09 -12.87 -3.96
CA ALA A 17 10.85 -12.51 -3.25
C ALA A 17 11.16 -11.94 -1.86
N ILE A 18 12.10 -12.58 -1.16
CA ILE A 18 12.48 -12.23 0.20
C ILE A 18 13.30 -10.95 0.26
N CYS A 19 14.15 -10.70 -0.73
CA CYS A 19 14.85 -9.42 -0.85
C CYS A 19 13.86 -8.26 -1.06
N TRP A 20 12.84 -8.43 -1.92
CA TRP A 20 11.79 -7.44 -2.11
C TRP A 20 10.97 -7.22 -0.84
N LEU A 21 10.53 -8.31 -0.18
CA LEU A 21 9.81 -8.21 1.09
C LEU A 21 10.64 -7.46 2.14
N ARG A 22 11.96 -7.70 2.19
CA ARG A 22 12.87 -7.04 3.13
C ARG A 22 12.92 -5.54 2.88
N ASN A 23 13.03 -5.14 1.61
CA ASN A 23 12.99 -3.73 1.23
C ASN A 23 11.70 -3.06 1.73
N GLY A 24 10.57 -3.73 1.54
CA GLY A 24 9.27 -3.27 2.02
C GLY A 24 9.22 -3.10 3.55
N VAL A 25 9.64 -4.12 4.31
CA VAL A 25 9.63 -4.08 5.78
C VAL A 25 10.54 -2.97 6.31
N ILE A 26 11.72 -2.77 5.71
CA ILE A 26 12.62 -1.65 6.05
C ILE A 26 11.96 -0.31 5.74
N SER A 27 11.30 -0.18 4.59
CA SER A 27 10.55 1.02 4.22
C SER A 27 9.46 1.36 5.26
N LEU A 28 8.69 0.36 5.72
CA LEU A 28 7.70 0.56 6.78
C LEU A 28 8.34 0.99 8.11
N ALA A 29 9.48 0.40 8.49
CA ALA A 29 10.20 0.78 9.69
C ALA A 29 10.58 2.27 9.66
N LEU A 30 11.15 2.72 8.53
CA LEU A 30 11.53 4.11 8.29
C LEU A 30 10.30 5.02 8.25
N ALA A 31 9.22 4.60 7.57
CA ALA A 31 7.96 5.35 7.55
C ALA A 31 7.34 5.53 8.95
N GLY A 32 7.52 4.54 9.83
CA GLY A 32 7.07 4.58 11.23
C GLY A 32 7.77 5.65 12.06
N VAL A 33 9.04 5.94 11.79
CA VAL A 33 9.75 7.05 12.43
C VAL A 33 9.11 8.38 12.04
N TYR A 34 8.83 8.57 10.75
CA TYR A 34 8.16 9.78 10.27
C TYR A 34 6.70 9.89 10.73
N SER A 35 5.98 8.78 10.92
CA SER A 35 4.61 8.85 11.42
C SER A 35 4.52 9.31 12.87
N ILE A 36 5.52 9.01 13.72
CA ILE A 36 5.59 9.56 15.09
C ILE A 36 5.60 11.09 15.04
N ILE A 37 6.44 11.67 14.18
CA ILE A 37 6.52 13.12 13.98
C ILE A 37 5.16 13.68 13.53
N LEU A 38 4.52 13.04 12.55
CA LEU A 38 3.23 13.48 12.01
C LEU A 38 2.11 13.45 13.05
N VAL A 39 2.05 12.38 13.84
CA VAL A 39 1.04 12.23 14.89
C VAL A 39 1.25 13.27 15.98
N MET A 40 2.49 13.49 16.44
CA MET A 40 2.81 14.51 17.43
C MET A 40 2.42 15.91 16.95
N LEU A 41 2.78 16.27 15.72
CA LEU A 41 2.51 17.61 15.15
C LEU A 41 1.03 17.87 14.83
N ARG A 42 0.20 16.83 14.69
CA ARG A 42 -1.25 16.97 14.47
C ARG A 42 -2.10 16.85 15.74
N THR A 43 -1.51 16.38 16.83
CA THR A 43 -2.23 16.20 18.09
C THR A 43 -2.21 17.52 18.86
N PRO A 44 -3.37 18.09 19.22
CA PRO A 44 -3.43 19.26 20.10
C PRO A 44 -2.63 19.01 21.38
N ILE A 45 -2.02 20.06 21.95
CA ILE A 45 -1.07 19.99 23.08
C ILE A 45 0.29 19.39 22.69
N LEU A 46 0.37 18.25 22.00
CA LEU A 46 1.67 17.69 21.61
C LEU A 46 2.40 18.57 20.59
N VAL A 47 1.66 19.25 19.71
CA VAL A 47 2.25 20.21 18.76
C VAL A 47 3.03 21.33 19.45
N THR A 48 2.64 21.75 20.66
CA THR A 48 3.34 22.83 21.39
C THR A 48 4.71 22.38 21.93
N LEU A 49 5.01 21.08 21.91
CA LEU A 49 6.32 20.55 22.27
C LEU A 49 7.34 20.67 21.13
N PHE A 50 6.91 21.00 19.91
CA PHE A 50 7.77 21.07 18.74
C PHE A 50 8.04 22.51 18.30
N PRO A 51 9.32 22.94 18.25
CA PRO A 51 9.67 24.30 17.87
C PRO A 51 9.58 24.57 16.36
N ASN A 52 9.57 23.53 15.51
CA ASN A 52 9.54 23.68 14.06
C ASN A 52 8.43 22.84 13.42
N THR A 53 7.30 23.48 13.12
CA THR A 53 6.17 22.86 12.43
C THR A 53 6.41 22.63 10.94
N GLU A 54 7.42 23.25 10.32
CA GLU A 54 7.74 23.08 8.90
C GLU A 54 8.22 21.66 8.57
N ILE A 55 8.78 20.94 9.55
CA ILE A 55 9.18 19.54 9.42
C ILE A 55 7.97 18.65 9.09
N PHE A 56 6.74 19.07 9.47
CA PHE A 56 5.51 18.33 9.19
C PHE A 56 5.38 17.95 7.72
N LYS A 57 5.59 18.92 6.82
CA LYS A 57 5.36 18.72 5.38
C LYS A 57 6.39 17.75 4.80
N SER A 58 7.67 17.90 5.14
CA SER A 58 8.72 16.97 4.70
C SER A 58 8.51 15.57 5.27
N ALA A 59 8.17 15.46 6.57
CA ALA A 59 7.86 14.17 7.18
C ALA A 59 6.66 13.49 6.51
N LEU A 60 5.65 14.26 6.08
CA LEU A 60 4.48 13.75 5.38
C LEU A 60 4.87 13.16 4.03
N VAL A 61 5.67 13.89 3.25
CA VAL A 61 6.17 13.45 1.94
C VAL A 61 6.90 12.12 2.08
N ILE A 62 7.85 12.01 3.01
CA ILE A 62 8.65 10.79 3.19
C ILE A 62 7.80 9.64 3.72
N HIS A 63 6.97 9.89 4.74
CA HIS A 63 6.09 8.88 5.31
C HIS A 63 5.20 8.25 4.23
N VAL A 64 4.55 9.07 3.40
CA VAL A 64 3.63 8.59 2.36
C VAL A 64 4.36 7.75 1.32
N ASN A 65 5.50 8.22 0.80
CA ASN A 65 6.27 7.46 -0.17
C ASN A 65 6.77 6.12 0.38
N LEU A 66 7.26 6.09 1.62
CA LEU A 66 7.77 4.86 2.23
C LEU A 66 6.65 3.88 2.62
N SER A 67 5.56 4.36 3.22
CA SER A 67 4.48 3.51 3.73
C SER A 67 3.49 3.03 2.67
N ILE A 68 3.39 3.74 1.55
CA ILE A 68 2.46 3.42 0.46
C ILE A 68 3.24 2.97 -0.76
N LEU A 69 3.97 3.88 -1.43
CA LEU A 69 4.63 3.58 -2.71
C LEU A 69 5.63 2.44 -2.57
N VAL A 70 6.64 2.60 -1.72
CA VAL A 70 7.74 1.62 -1.59
C VAL A 70 7.24 0.33 -0.94
N TRP A 71 6.48 0.41 0.17
CA TRP A 71 5.97 -0.77 0.86
C TRP A 71 5.11 -1.65 -0.03
N LEU A 72 4.04 -1.09 -0.62
CA LEU A 72 3.05 -1.88 -1.36
C LEU A 72 3.62 -2.40 -2.67
N ILE A 73 4.46 -1.62 -3.37
CA ILE A 73 5.17 -2.11 -4.56
C ILE A 73 6.21 -3.17 -4.20
N SER A 74 6.89 -3.07 -3.07
CA SER A 74 7.83 -4.11 -2.64
C SER A 74 7.14 -5.45 -2.38
N VAL A 75 5.95 -5.45 -1.76
CA VAL A 75 5.14 -6.68 -1.61
C VAL A 75 4.61 -7.18 -2.97
N THR A 76 4.25 -6.27 -3.87
CA THR A 76 3.84 -6.61 -5.24
C THR A 76 4.98 -7.28 -6.01
N ALA A 77 6.20 -6.73 -5.94
CA ALA A 77 7.40 -7.28 -6.54
C ALA A 77 7.84 -8.61 -5.88
N CYS A 78 7.59 -8.77 -4.58
CA CYS A 78 7.71 -10.05 -3.90
C CYS A 78 6.82 -11.11 -4.57
N ILE A 79 5.54 -10.81 -4.80
CA ILE A 79 4.61 -11.71 -5.49
C ILE A 79 5.00 -11.95 -6.95
N TRP A 80 5.43 -10.92 -7.67
CA TRP A 80 5.93 -11.05 -9.05
C TRP A 80 7.09 -12.03 -9.17
N SER A 81 7.90 -12.18 -8.11
CA SER A 81 9.02 -13.11 -8.08
C SER A 81 8.60 -14.59 -8.15
N TYR A 82 7.30 -14.92 -8.06
CA TYR A 82 6.79 -16.30 -8.07
C TYR A 82 7.35 -17.14 -9.21
N ASN A 83 7.31 -16.64 -10.45
CA ASN A 83 7.79 -17.37 -11.63
C ASN A 83 9.28 -17.14 -11.96
N LEU A 84 9.98 -16.31 -11.19
CA LEU A 84 11.33 -15.88 -11.52
C LEU A 84 12.36 -16.63 -10.71
N GLN A 85 13.41 -17.10 -11.39
CA GLN A 85 14.64 -17.52 -10.74
C GLN A 85 15.54 -16.30 -10.52
N PRO A 86 16.30 -16.26 -9.40
CA PRO A 86 17.23 -15.18 -9.14
C PRO A 86 18.35 -15.19 -10.20
N THR A 87 18.50 -14.07 -10.88
CA THR A 87 19.55 -13.77 -11.85
C THR A 87 20.35 -12.57 -11.36
N THR A 88 21.55 -12.36 -11.90
CA THR A 88 22.35 -11.17 -11.59
C THR A 88 21.54 -9.88 -11.81
N SER A 89 20.83 -9.77 -12.95
CA SER A 89 20.02 -8.60 -13.27
C SER A 89 18.87 -8.38 -12.28
N SER A 90 18.10 -9.43 -11.97
CA SER A 90 16.96 -9.30 -11.05
C SER A 90 17.40 -8.96 -9.62
N ILE A 91 18.55 -9.48 -9.17
CA ILE A 91 19.15 -9.10 -7.89
C ILE A 91 19.61 -7.64 -7.92
N THR A 92 20.27 -7.19 -8.99
CA THR A 92 20.71 -5.80 -9.15
C THR A 92 19.54 -4.83 -9.04
N TYR A 93 18.39 -5.14 -9.62
CA TYR A 93 17.19 -4.30 -9.48
C TYR A 93 16.79 -4.16 -8.01
N VAL A 94 16.66 -5.24 -7.25
CA VAL A 94 16.28 -5.11 -5.82
C VAL A 94 17.30 -4.28 -5.02
N ILE A 95 18.58 -4.38 -5.35
CA ILE A 95 19.64 -3.56 -4.73
C ILE A 95 19.47 -2.08 -5.08
N ILE A 96 19.23 -1.75 -6.35
CA ILE A 96 18.98 -0.36 -6.78
C ILE A 96 17.73 0.19 -6.10
N ALA A 97 16.66 -0.59 -6.00
CA ALA A 97 15.44 -0.21 -5.29
C ALA A 97 15.69 0.05 -3.80
N PHE A 98 16.56 -0.75 -3.17
CA PHE A 98 16.97 -0.53 -1.78
C PHE A 98 17.75 0.78 -1.60
N PHE A 99 18.70 1.08 -2.49
CA PHE A 99 19.39 2.37 -2.47
C PHE A 99 18.44 3.54 -2.71
N GLY A 100 17.51 3.42 -3.66
CA GLY A 100 16.47 4.42 -3.89
C GLY A 100 15.62 4.68 -2.65
N THR A 101 15.23 3.60 -1.96
CA THR A 101 14.48 3.65 -0.69
C THR A 101 15.26 4.39 0.40
N ALA A 102 16.57 4.10 0.54
CA ALA A 102 17.44 4.77 1.50
C ALA A 102 17.59 6.28 1.18
N LEU A 103 17.75 6.64 -0.09
CA LEU A 103 17.83 8.04 -0.52
C LEU A 103 16.54 8.80 -0.23
N ILE A 104 15.37 8.22 -0.51
CA ILE A 104 14.08 8.81 -0.12
C ILE A 104 14.07 9.07 1.39
N ALA A 105 14.40 8.06 2.20
CA ALA A 105 14.34 8.15 3.65
C ALA A 105 15.32 9.17 4.25
N LEU A 106 16.49 9.36 3.65
CA LEU A 106 17.53 10.28 4.13
C LEU A 106 17.41 11.68 3.52
N SER A 107 16.61 11.86 2.47
CA SER A 107 16.53 13.13 1.74
C SER A 107 16.23 14.36 2.61
N PRO A 108 15.37 14.33 3.65
CA PRO A 108 15.14 15.54 4.47
C PRO A 108 16.37 16.03 5.22
N LEU A 109 17.40 15.21 5.39
CA LEU A 109 18.62 15.56 6.12
C LEU A 109 19.60 16.38 5.28
N CYS A 110 19.34 16.60 3.99
CA CYS A 110 20.30 17.22 3.08
C CYS A 110 19.65 18.23 2.15
N GLY A 111 20.24 19.43 2.04
CA GLY A 111 19.81 20.45 1.07
C GLY A 111 18.57 21.25 1.50
N GLN A 112 18.13 22.12 0.59
CA GLN A 112 16.85 22.82 0.75
C GLN A 112 15.72 21.83 0.52
N ASN A 113 14.74 21.85 1.41
CA ASN A 113 13.58 20.98 1.38
C ASN A 113 12.37 21.83 1.01
N LEU A 114 11.91 21.76 -0.24
CA LEU A 114 10.60 22.29 -0.62
C LEU A 114 9.60 21.12 -0.75
N PRO A 115 8.80 20.84 0.29
CA PRO A 115 7.85 19.74 0.27
C PRO A 115 6.59 20.14 -0.51
N VAL A 116 6.26 19.35 -1.53
CA VAL A 116 5.02 19.45 -2.32
C VAL A 116 4.11 18.29 -1.94
N MET A 117 3.01 18.60 -1.26
CA MET A 117 2.08 17.58 -0.74
C MET A 117 1.03 17.19 -1.78
N ASN A 118 1.40 17.03 -3.04
CA ASN A 118 0.49 16.57 -4.09
C ASN A 118 -0.03 15.15 -3.77
N ASN A 119 -1.18 14.80 -4.33
CA ASN A 119 -1.83 13.53 -4.06
C ASN A 119 -1.08 12.37 -4.75
N TYR A 120 -1.23 11.17 -4.19
CA TYR A 120 -0.59 9.91 -4.60
C TYR A 120 0.92 9.82 -4.37
N ILE A 121 1.73 10.63 -5.08
CA ILE A 121 3.20 10.59 -4.99
C ILE A 121 3.70 11.99 -4.62
N PRO A 122 3.66 12.35 -3.33
CA PRO A 122 4.11 13.67 -2.90
C PRO A 122 5.61 13.83 -3.15
N MET A 123 6.04 15.04 -3.49
CA MET A 123 7.42 15.34 -3.87
C MET A 123 8.13 16.14 -2.78
N LEU A 124 9.43 15.91 -2.64
CA LEU A 124 10.34 16.80 -1.94
C LEU A 124 11.31 17.32 -2.99
N GLU A 125 11.29 18.62 -3.27
CA GLU A 125 12.21 19.19 -4.28
C GLU A 125 13.62 19.25 -3.72
N ASN A 126 14.31 18.13 -3.90
CA ASN A 126 15.67 17.88 -3.46
C ASN A 126 16.24 16.79 -4.37
N ILE A 127 17.47 17.00 -4.85
CA ILE A 127 18.16 16.04 -5.72
C ILE A 127 18.21 14.63 -5.12
N MET A 128 18.42 14.48 -3.81
CA MET A 128 18.46 13.18 -3.15
C MET A 128 17.11 12.48 -3.20
N PHE A 129 16.02 13.21 -2.98
CA PHE A 129 14.67 12.65 -3.06
C PHE A 129 14.34 12.22 -4.50
N ILE A 130 14.61 13.11 -5.47
CA ILE A 130 14.36 12.86 -6.89
C ILE A 130 15.18 11.65 -7.38
N LEU A 131 16.47 11.59 -7.07
CA LEU A 131 17.30 10.41 -7.39
C LEU A 131 16.75 9.15 -6.72
N GLY A 132 16.36 9.24 -5.44
CA GLY A 132 15.81 8.10 -4.70
C GLY A 132 14.54 7.54 -5.33
N ILE A 133 13.58 8.41 -5.64
CA ILE A 133 12.30 8.00 -6.23
C ILE A 133 12.46 7.52 -7.68
N SER A 134 13.36 8.14 -8.46
CA SER A 134 13.68 7.68 -9.83
C SER A 134 14.36 6.32 -9.81
N LEU A 135 15.37 6.09 -8.96
CA LEU A 135 16.05 4.80 -8.84
C LEU A 135 15.09 3.69 -8.44
N PHE A 136 14.24 3.94 -7.44
CA PHE A 136 13.22 2.98 -7.03
C PHE A 136 12.25 2.67 -8.17
N GLY A 137 11.66 3.71 -8.78
CA GLY A 137 10.68 3.56 -9.86
C GLY A 137 11.23 2.84 -11.10
N ILE A 138 12.40 3.26 -11.59
CA ILE A 138 13.04 2.66 -12.78
C ILE A 138 13.42 1.21 -12.48
N SER A 139 13.94 0.93 -11.29
CA SER A 139 14.25 -0.45 -10.91
C SER A 139 13.02 -1.35 -10.96
N VAL A 140 11.88 -0.89 -10.45
CA VAL A 140 10.64 -1.68 -10.47
C VAL A 140 10.12 -1.82 -11.90
N LEU A 141 10.26 -0.79 -12.75
CA LEU A 141 9.88 -0.84 -14.17
C LEU A 141 10.72 -1.85 -14.99
N LEU A 142 12.03 -1.89 -14.76
CA LEU A 142 12.91 -2.90 -15.37
C LEU A 142 12.56 -4.30 -14.85
N PHE A 143 12.26 -4.40 -13.56
CA PHE A 143 11.83 -5.66 -12.97
C PHE A 143 10.49 -6.15 -13.53
N SER A 144 9.49 -5.29 -13.68
CA SER A 144 8.17 -5.65 -14.25
C SER A 144 8.28 -6.15 -15.69
N SER A 145 9.20 -5.59 -16.48
CA SER A 145 9.46 -6.05 -17.86
C SER A 145 9.94 -7.51 -17.88
N ASN A 146 10.88 -7.87 -17.00
CA ASN A 146 11.33 -9.26 -16.85
C ASN A 146 10.20 -10.19 -16.37
N VAL A 147 9.33 -9.68 -15.49
CA VAL A 147 8.18 -10.42 -14.97
C VAL A 147 7.18 -10.75 -16.07
N ILE A 148 6.88 -9.80 -16.97
CA ILE A 148 5.99 -10.01 -18.10
C ILE A 148 6.54 -11.10 -19.03
N LEU A 149 7.80 -10.97 -19.45
CA LEU A 149 8.45 -11.91 -20.38
C LEU A 149 8.45 -13.35 -19.85
N THR A 150 8.62 -13.50 -18.54
CA THR A 150 8.65 -14.82 -17.88
C THR A 150 7.25 -15.36 -17.65
N THR A 151 6.31 -14.52 -17.23
CA THR A 151 4.96 -14.95 -16.85
C THR A 151 4.10 -15.31 -18.06
N ILE A 152 4.26 -14.62 -19.20
CA ILE A 152 3.56 -14.95 -20.45
C ILE A 152 3.78 -16.42 -20.85
N LYS A 153 5.01 -16.93 -20.68
CA LYS A 153 5.36 -18.33 -21.00
C LYS A 153 4.65 -19.34 -20.10
N ASN A 154 4.19 -18.92 -18.93
CA ASN A 154 3.58 -19.76 -17.89
C ASN A 154 2.06 -19.57 -17.75
N LEU A 155 1.40 -18.80 -18.64
CA LEU A 155 -0.02 -18.44 -18.49
C LEU A 155 -1.00 -19.60 -18.38
N LYS A 156 -0.66 -20.78 -18.91
CA LYS A 156 -1.54 -21.96 -18.87
C LYS A 156 -1.59 -22.62 -17.48
N SER A 157 -0.53 -22.49 -16.67
CA SER A 157 -0.50 -23.00 -15.29
C SER A 157 -1.01 -21.93 -14.33
N GLN A 158 -1.62 -22.35 -13.21
CA GLN A 158 -2.00 -21.47 -12.09
C GLN A 158 -2.63 -20.13 -12.53
N LYS A 159 -3.65 -20.23 -13.40
CA LYS A 159 -4.21 -19.10 -14.18
C LYS A 159 -4.50 -17.86 -13.33
N LEU A 160 -5.06 -18.04 -12.13
CA LEU A 160 -5.37 -16.94 -11.23
C LEU A 160 -4.12 -16.16 -10.80
N ILE A 161 -3.10 -16.85 -10.29
CA ILE A 161 -1.85 -16.25 -9.83
C ILE A 161 -1.12 -15.58 -11.00
N ASN A 162 -0.97 -16.31 -12.11
CA ASN A 162 -0.22 -15.82 -13.28
C ASN A 162 -0.92 -14.64 -13.96
N PHE A 163 -2.26 -14.64 -14.01
CA PHE A 163 -3.01 -13.49 -14.48
C PHE A 163 -2.83 -12.28 -13.56
N THR A 164 -2.91 -12.44 -12.24
CA THR A 164 -2.64 -11.33 -11.30
C THR A 164 -1.25 -10.73 -11.48
N ILE A 165 -0.22 -11.57 -11.57
CA ILE A 165 1.17 -11.13 -11.78
C ILE A 165 1.30 -10.38 -13.11
N LEU A 166 0.80 -10.95 -14.20
CA LEU A 166 0.90 -10.34 -15.53
C LEU A 166 0.12 -9.01 -15.59
N SER A 167 -1.13 -9.01 -15.14
CA SER A 167 -1.99 -7.81 -15.18
C SER A 167 -1.39 -6.66 -14.37
N THR A 168 -0.89 -6.93 -13.14
CA THR A 168 -0.27 -5.88 -12.33
C THR A 168 1.07 -5.39 -12.88
N ALA A 169 1.87 -6.25 -13.50
CA ALA A 169 3.10 -5.82 -14.17
C ALA A 169 2.79 -4.93 -15.39
N ILE A 170 1.75 -5.25 -16.16
CA ILE A 170 1.26 -4.41 -17.27
C ILE A 170 0.74 -3.08 -16.73
N MET A 171 -0.06 -3.09 -15.66
CA MET A 171 -0.57 -1.87 -15.03
C MET A 171 0.56 -0.97 -14.55
N TRP A 172 1.66 -1.53 -14.02
CA TRP A 172 2.83 -0.73 -13.65
C TRP A 172 3.47 -0.03 -14.85
N ILE A 173 3.57 -0.69 -16.02
CA ILE A 173 4.00 -0.03 -17.26
C ILE A 173 3.02 1.09 -17.64
N LEU A 174 1.71 0.84 -17.55
CA LEU A 174 0.69 1.84 -17.84
C LEU A 174 0.72 3.03 -16.86
N VAL A 175 1.18 2.86 -15.61
CA VAL A 175 1.42 3.98 -14.68
C VAL A 175 2.46 4.94 -15.26
N TRP A 176 3.55 4.41 -15.84
CA TRP A 176 4.55 5.24 -16.52
C TRP A 176 4.02 5.88 -17.79
N VAL A 177 3.18 5.18 -18.56
CA VAL A 177 2.49 5.77 -19.71
C VAL A 177 1.64 6.96 -19.26
N CYS A 178 0.87 6.83 -18.18
CA CYS A 178 0.10 7.94 -17.61
C CYS A 178 0.99 9.13 -17.20
N PHE A 179 2.14 8.89 -16.55
CA PHE A 179 3.07 9.97 -16.19
C PHE A 179 3.68 10.64 -17.42
N ILE A 180 4.02 9.87 -18.45
CA ILE A 180 4.55 10.40 -19.71
C ILE A 180 3.50 11.24 -20.43
N CYS A 181 2.26 10.76 -20.53
CA CYS A 181 1.13 11.51 -21.09
C CYS A 181 0.90 12.82 -20.33
N SER A 182 0.85 12.75 -19.00
CA SER A 182 0.68 13.92 -18.13
C SER A 182 1.81 14.93 -18.33
N TYR A 183 3.05 14.45 -18.40
CA TYR A 183 4.22 15.29 -18.65
C TYR A 183 4.10 16.04 -19.99
N TYR A 184 3.84 15.33 -21.08
CA TYR A 184 3.74 15.96 -22.41
C TYR A 184 2.59 16.97 -22.50
N GLN A 185 1.43 16.67 -21.91
CA GLN A 185 0.31 17.60 -21.85
C GLN A 185 0.69 18.86 -21.03
N LEU A 186 1.31 18.69 -19.86
CA LEU A 186 1.79 19.82 -19.05
C LEU A 186 2.86 20.67 -19.76
N GLN A 187 3.76 20.05 -20.53
CA GLN A 187 4.75 20.79 -21.31
C GLN A 187 4.12 21.72 -22.36
N GLN A 188 2.92 21.40 -22.86
CA GLN A 188 2.21 22.32 -23.76
C GLN A 188 1.53 23.44 -22.96
N VAL A 189 0.95 23.13 -21.80
CA VAL A 189 0.29 24.10 -20.93
C VAL A 189 1.25 25.17 -20.43
N ILE A 190 2.44 24.78 -19.95
CA ILE A 190 3.43 25.70 -19.35
C ILE A 190 3.93 26.74 -20.35
N LYS A 191 3.87 26.45 -21.66
CA LYS A 191 4.20 27.42 -22.72
C LYS A 191 3.16 28.53 -22.87
N LEU A 192 1.93 28.27 -22.42
CA LEU A 192 0.79 29.16 -22.59
C LEU A 192 0.50 29.98 -21.33
N VAL A 193 0.62 29.36 -20.15
CA VAL A 193 0.27 29.95 -18.86
C VAL A 193 1.30 29.56 -17.79
N PRO A 194 1.71 30.47 -16.90
CA PRO A 194 2.55 30.10 -15.75
C PRO A 194 1.83 29.10 -14.85
N VAL A 195 2.50 27.99 -14.55
CA VAL A 195 2.00 26.92 -13.68
C VAL A 195 2.86 26.86 -12.43
N ASP A 196 2.25 26.93 -11.25
CA ASP A 196 2.96 26.74 -9.99
C ASP A 196 3.34 25.26 -9.77
N ILE A 197 4.32 25.04 -8.91
CA ILE A 197 4.91 23.72 -8.69
C ILE A 197 3.94 22.72 -8.05
N GLU A 198 3.02 23.20 -7.20
CA GLU A 198 2.05 22.33 -6.53
C GLU A 198 1.04 21.80 -7.53
N PHE A 199 0.53 22.67 -8.39
CA PHE A 199 -0.37 22.31 -9.48
C PHE A 199 0.32 21.39 -10.49
N TYR A 200 1.58 21.67 -10.83
CA TYR A 200 2.37 20.83 -11.73
C TYR A 200 2.45 19.38 -11.25
N TYR A 201 2.92 19.14 -10.02
CA TYR A 201 3.04 17.78 -9.49
C TYR A 201 1.68 17.13 -9.18
N GLU A 202 0.67 17.92 -8.79
CA GLU A 202 -0.70 17.42 -8.62
C GLU A 202 -1.20 16.79 -9.91
N LEU A 203 -1.09 17.47 -11.05
CA LEU A 203 -1.54 16.95 -12.32
C LEU A 203 -0.61 15.85 -12.88
N LEU A 204 0.70 16.01 -12.74
CA LEU A 204 1.68 15.04 -13.26
C LEU A 204 1.43 13.63 -12.68
N PHE A 205 1.15 13.55 -11.38
CA PHE A 205 1.00 12.27 -10.68
C PHE A 205 -0.46 11.79 -10.55
N TRP A 206 -1.45 12.59 -10.95
CA TRP A 206 -2.87 12.27 -10.70
C TRP A 206 -3.31 10.95 -11.34
N SER A 207 -3.11 10.81 -12.66
CA SER A 207 -3.63 9.67 -13.43
C SER A 207 -2.84 8.38 -13.15
N GLY A 208 -1.50 8.45 -13.13
CA GLY A 208 -0.66 7.30 -12.81
C GLY A 208 -0.76 6.89 -11.34
N GLY A 209 -0.86 7.86 -10.42
CA GLY A 209 -1.08 7.61 -9.00
C GLY A 209 -2.45 6.99 -8.70
N HIS A 210 -3.47 7.36 -9.48
CA HIS A 210 -4.77 6.71 -9.46
C HIS A 210 -4.70 5.25 -9.93
N LEU A 211 -4.06 5.00 -11.08
CA LEU A 211 -3.88 3.65 -11.63
C LEU A 211 -3.08 2.74 -10.67
N LEU A 212 -2.12 3.31 -9.96
CA LEU A 212 -1.33 2.63 -8.92
C LEU A 212 -2.22 2.03 -7.82
N GLN A 213 -3.34 2.69 -7.46
CA GLN A 213 -4.26 2.14 -6.47
C GLN A 213 -4.92 0.83 -6.93
N PHE A 214 -5.20 0.69 -8.23
CA PHE A 214 -5.73 -0.55 -8.78
C PHE A 214 -4.71 -1.70 -8.73
N ILE A 215 -3.41 -1.41 -8.84
CA ILE A 215 -2.36 -2.43 -8.65
C ILE A 215 -2.47 -2.99 -7.23
N TYR A 216 -2.62 -2.12 -6.25
CA TYR A 216 -2.72 -2.49 -4.84
C TYR A 216 -3.98 -3.30 -4.54
N THR A 217 -5.14 -2.92 -5.09
CA THR A 217 -6.37 -3.71 -4.93
C THR A 217 -6.31 -5.05 -5.66
N GLN A 218 -5.68 -5.11 -6.83
CA GLN A 218 -5.48 -6.37 -7.58
C GLN A 218 -4.64 -7.37 -6.77
N ILE A 219 -3.55 -6.91 -6.16
CA ILE A 219 -2.71 -7.75 -5.30
C ILE A 219 -3.41 -8.09 -3.99
N MET A 220 -4.17 -7.15 -3.40
CA MET A 220 -4.98 -7.41 -2.22
C MET A 220 -5.97 -8.55 -2.45
N ILE A 221 -6.68 -8.56 -3.59
CA ILE A 221 -7.60 -9.66 -3.94
C ILE A 221 -6.87 -11.00 -3.93
N LEU A 222 -5.72 -11.09 -4.61
CA LEU A 222 -4.91 -12.32 -4.62
C LEU A 222 -4.47 -12.71 -3.19
N VAL A 223 -3.95 -11.76 -2.41
CA VAL A 223 -3.52 -12.01 -1.03
C VAL A 223 -4.67 -12.53 -0.18
N MET A 224 -5.86 -11.94 -0.28
CA MET A 224 -7.04 -12.37 0.46
C MET A 224 -7.50 -13.77 0.06
N ILE A 225 -7.42 -14.12 -1.22
CA ILE A 225 -7.67 -15.50 -1.70
C ILE A 225 -6.64 -16.47 -1.12
N VAL A 226 -5.35 -16.10 -1.12
CA VAL A 226 -4.29 -16.94 -0.55
C VAL A 226 -4.52 -17.16 0.95
N LEU A 227 -4.78 -16.10 1.71
CA LEU A 227 -5.12 -16.21 3.14
C LEU A 227 -6.36 -17.08 3.36
N SER A 228 -7.37 -16.99 2.50
CA SER A 228 -8.60 -17.78 2.62
C SER A 228 -8.38 -19.25 2.27
N ASN A 229 -7.56 -19.55 1.25
CA ASN A 229 -7.12 -20.92 0.96
C ASN A 229 -6.40 -21.52 2.17
N THR A 230 -5.55 -20.73 2.84
CA THR A 230 -4.84 -21.16 4.05
C THR A 230 -5.79 -21.40 5.22
N TRP A 231 -6.85 -20.60 5.35
CA TRP A 231 -7.89 -20.76 6.39
C TRP A 231 -8.62 -22.09 6.21
N VAL A 232 -9.02 -22.40 4.97
CA VAL A 232 -9.86 -23.56 4.63
C VAL A 232 -9.02 -24.83 4.38
N ASN A 233 -7.70 -24.68 4.24
CA ASN A 233 -6.73 -25.73 3.92
C ASN A 233 -7.00 -26.45 2.58
N LYS A 234 -7.47 -25.69 1.58
CA LYS A 234 -7.69 -26.12 0.19
C LYS A 234 -7.96 -24.92 -0.69
N GLU A 235 -8.02 -25.12 -2.01
CA GLU A 235 -8.47 -24.08 -2.93
C GLU A 235 -9.94 -23.72 -2.70
N LEU A 236 -10.24 -22.43 -2.73
CA LEU A 236 -11.59 -21.88 -2.73
C LEU A 236 -12.41 -22.40 -3.92
N ARG A 237 -13.69 -22.69 -3.67
CA ARG A 237 -14.64 -23.29 -4.63
C ARG A 237 -14.85 -22.39 -5.85
N PHE A 238 -14.89 -21.07 -5.65
CA PHE A 238 -15.23 -20.12 -6.71
C PHE A 238 -14.01 -19.52 -7.43
N ASN A 239 -12.92 -20.29 -7.55
CA ASN A 239 -11.66 -19.87 -8.20
C ASN A 239 -11.87 -19.18 -9.57
N LYS A 240 -12.80 -19.68 -10.40
CA LYS A 240 -13.14 -19.07 -11.71
C LYS A 240 -13.76 -17.66 -11.56
N LEU A 241 -14.61 -17.46 -10.55
CA LEU A 241 -15.25 -16.16 -10.32
C LEU A 241 -14.25 -15.13 -9.80
N TYR A 242 -13.32 -15.54 -8.91
CA TYR A 242 -12.21 -14.66 -8.52
C TYR A 242 -11.35 -14.24 -9.71
N LEU A 243 -11.06 -15.16 -10.64
CA LEU A 243 -10.36 -14.81 -11.87
C LEU A 243 -11.14 -13.76 -12.69
N ILE A 244 -12.46 -13.90 -12.83
CA ILE A 244 -13.32 -12.90 -13.50
C ILE A 244 -13.24 -11.55 -12.79
N LEU A 245 -13.27 -11.53 -11.45
CA LEU A 245 -13.16 -10.28 -10.67
C LEU A 245 -11.79 -9.61 -10.85
N LEU A 246 -10.71 -10.38 -10.94
CA LEU A 246 -9.39 -9.86 -11.29
C LEU A 246 -9.35 -9.29 -12.71
N TYR A 247 -10.00 -9.93 -13.69
CA TYR A 247 -10.16 -9.38 -15.04
C TYR A 247 -10.95 -8.07 -15.01
N LEU A 248 -12.05 -8.02 -14.26
CA LEU A 248 -12.88 -6.82 -14.11
C LEU A 248 -12.07 -5.65 -13.54
N ASN A 249 -11.33 -5.86 -12.45
CA ASN A 249 -10.49 -4.82 -11.85
C ASN A 249 -9.41 -4.32 -12.83
N PHE A 250 -8.78 -5.25 -13.58
CA PHE A 250 -7.81 -4.90 -14.60
C PHE A 250 -8.44 -4.07 -15.73
N LEU A 251 -9.61 -4.46 -16.24
CA LEU A 251 -10.32 -3.70 -17.28
C LEU A 251 -10.73 -2.31 -16.81
N ILE A 252 -11.27 -2.19 -15.59
CA ILE A 252 -11.60 -0.90 -14.99
C ILE A 252 -10.33 -0.04 -14.86
N SER A 253 -9.20 -0.64 -14.50
CA SER A 253 -7.94 0.10 -14.37
C SER A 253 -7.45 0.67 -15.70
N ILE A 254 -7.56 -0.09 -16.81
CA ILE A 254 -7.15 0.37 -18.15
C ILE A 254 -7.98 1.58 -18.60
N ALA A 255 -9.23 1.70 -18.14
CA ALA A 255 -10.06 2.87 -18.43
C ALA A 255 -9.40 4.18 -17.93
N ALA A 256 -8.46 4.15 -16.99
CA ALA A 256 -7.70 5.34 -16.58
C ALA A 256 -6.97 6.04 -17.75
N ILE A 257 -6.60 5.30 -18.80
CA ILE A 257 -5.98 5.85 -20.01
C ILE A 257 -6.97 6.75 -20.78
N TRP A 258 -8.26 6.42 -20.74
CA TRP A 258 -9.31 7.17 -21.43
C TRP A 258 -9.42 8.63 -20.96
N GLY A 259 -9.06 8.90 -19.70
CA GLY A 259 -9.01 10.26 -19.16
C GLY A 259 -8.10 11.19 -19.97
N HIS A 260 -6.91 10.70 -20.36
CA HIS A 260 -5.97 11.46 -21.20
C HIS A 260 -6.42 11.63 -22.65
N LEU A 261 -7.31 10.76 -23.15
CA LEU A 261 -7.83 10.82 -24.51
C LEU A 261 -9.04 11.76 -24.63
N SER A 262 -9.73 12.02 -23.52
CA SER A 262 -11.06 12.66 -23.53
C SER A 262 -11.08 14.05 -22.91
N TYR A 263 -10.11 14.37 -22.05
CA TYR A 263 -10.10 15.61 -21.29
C TYR A 263 -8.73 16.28 -21.37
N ASP A 264 -8.71 17.62 -21.41
CA ASP A 264 -7.48 18.37 -21.23
C ASP A 264 -7.04 18.28 -19.77
N ILE A 265 -5.73 18.22 -19.53
CA ILE A 265 -5.18 17.98 -18.20
C ILE A 265 -5.45 19.14 -17.23
N ILE A 266 -5.66 20.35 -17.76
CA ILE A 266 -5.97 21.55 -16.96
C ILE A 266 -7.44 21.61 -16.56
N ASP A 267 -8.32 20.91 -17.29
CA ASP A 267 -9.76 20.96 -17.07
C ASP A 267 -10.12 20.25 -15.76
N ALA A 268 -11.16 20.75 -15.08
CA ALA A 268 -11.64 20.14 -13.84
C ALA A 268 -12.13 18.70 -14.07
N GLU A 269 -12.69 18.47 -15.25
CA GLU A 269 -13.22 17.21 -15.77
C GLU A 269 -12.16 16.10 -15.79
N PHE A 270 -10.90 16.45 -16.05
CA PHE A 270 -9.81 15.47 -16.01
C PHE A 270 -9.68 14.86 -14.62
N LYS A 271 -9.57 15.67 -13.57
CA LYS A 271 -9.49 15.17 -12.19
C LYS A 271 -10.80 14.54 -11.74
N GLU A 272 -11.93 15.09 -12.16
CA GLU A 272 -13.25 14.57 -11.85
C GLU A 272 -13.45 13.15 -12.41
N TYR A 273 -12.96 12.88 -13.62
CA TYR A 273 -13.00 11.55 -14.24
C TYR A 273 -12.38 10.49 -13.34
N TYR A 274 -11.14 10.68 -12.91
CA TYR A 274 -10.45 9.74 -12.00
C TYR A 274 -11.11 9.69 -10.62
N THR A 275 -11.69 10.80 -10.16
CA THR A 275 -12.43 10.82 -8.88
C THR A 275 -13.70 9.98 -8.97
N LYS A 276 -14.44 10.06 -10.08
CA LYS A 276 -15.62 9.20 -10.36
C LYS A 276 -15.20 7.74 -10.51
N GLN A 277 -14.09 7.47 -11.20
CA GLN A 277 -13.54 6.12 -11.32
C GLN A 277 -13.15 5.54 -9.95
N MET A 278 -12.59 6.34 -9.04
CA MET A 278 -12.34 5.94 -7.66
C MET A 278 -13.64 5.58 -6.94
N LYS A 279 -14.62 6.50 -6.95
CA LYS A 279 -15.89 6.34 -6.22
C LYS A 279 -16.71 5.14 -6.70
N TYR A 280 -16.79 4.95 -8.01
CA TYR A 280 -17.73 4.01 -8.60
C TYR A 280 -17.06 2.77 -9.21
N GLY A 281 -15.76 2.79 -9.47
CA GLY A 281 -15.04 1.68 -10.10
C GLY A 281 -14.08 0.95 -9.16
N GLY A 282 -13.23 1.69 -8.45
CA GLY A 282 -12.10 1.14 -7.69
C GLY A 282 -12.46 0.12 -6.61
N GLY A 283 -13.68 0.20 -6.06
CA GLY A 283 -14.17 -0.70 -5.04
C GLY A 283 -14.88 -1.97 -5.55
N ILE A 284 -15.35 -2.01 -6.81
CA ILE A 284 -16.27 -3.06 -7.27
C ILE A 284 -15.66 -4.46 -7.10
N ALA A 285 -14.56 -4.72 -7.79
CA ALA A 285 -13.92 -6.03 -7.79
C ALA A 285 -13.40 -6.48 -6.42
N PRO A 286 -12.68 -5.65 -5.62
CA PRO A 286 -12.24 -6.07 -4.30
C PRO A 286 -13.40 -6.31 -3.33
N VAL A 287 -14.45 -5.48 -3.33
CA VAL A 287 -15.61 -5.68 -2.45
C VAL A 287 -16.37 -6.96 -2.80
N LEU A 288 -16.63 -7.21 -4.08
CA LEU A 288 -17.28 -8.46 -4.53
C LEU A 288 -16.43 -9.69 -4.16
N SER A 289 -15.10 -9.58 -4.26
CA SER A 289 -14.18 -10.64 -3.84
C SER A 289 -14.27 -10.90 -2.34
N LEU A 290 -14.35 -9.85 -1.52
CA LEU A 290 -14.52 -10.00 -0.06
C LEU A 290 -15.86 -10.66 0.29
N ILE A 291 -16.96 -10.25 -0.34
CA ILE A 291 -18.29 -10.86 -0.13
C ILE A 291 -18.22 -12.37 -0.43
N LEU A 292 -17.61 -12.74 -1.55
CA LEU A 292 -17.47 -14.13 -1.95
C LEU A 292 -16.59 -14.92 -0.98
N ILE A 293 -15.48 -14.33 -0.53
CA ILE A 293 -14.60 -14.92 0.48
C ILE A 293 -15.39 -15.19 1.77
N PHE A 294 -16.11 -14.20 2.31
CA PHE A 294 -16.87 -14.39 3.55
C PHE A 294 -17.97 -15.44 3.40
N TYR A 295 -18.67 -15.47 2.26
CA TYR A 295 -19.64 -16.53 1.96
C TYR A 295 -18.99 -17.92 1.98
N GLU A 296 -17.81 -18.07 1.36
CA GLU A 296 -17.07 -19.33 1.40
C GLU A 296 -16.59 -19.69 2.81
N LEU A 297 -16.05 -18.73 3.56
CA LEU A 297 -15.56 -18.99 4.92
C LEU A 297 -16.68 -19.42 5.88
N VAL A 298 -17.88 -18.84 5.75
CA VAL A 298 -19.06 -19.20 6.56
C VAL A 298 -19.67 -20.53 6.12
N SER A 299 -19.66 -20.84 4.83
CA SER A 299 -20.19 -22.11 4.30
C SER A 299 -19.28 -23.32 4.57
N HIS A 300 -18.05 -23.11 5.03
CA HIS A 300 -17.15 -24.19 5.42
C HIS A 300 -17.38 -24.65 6.86
N ASN A 301 -17.43 -25.97 7.03
CA ASN A 301 -17.74 -26.61 8.31
C ASN A 301 -16.70 -26.26 9.39
N HIS A 302 -17.15 -25.73 10.54
CA HIS A 302 -16.33 -25.12 11.60
C HIS A 302 -15.40 -26.07 12.39
N LYS A 303 -15.12 -27.29 11.89
CA LYS A 303 -14.28 -28.27 12.59
C LYS A 303 -12.77 -27.96 12.53
N LEU A 304 -12.35 -26.98 11.74
CA LEU A 304 -10.94 -26.59 11.60
C LEU A 304 -10.56 -25.54 12.65
N VAL A 305 -9.47 -25.78 13.38
CA VAL A 305 -8.85 -24.76 14.23
C VAL A 305 -8.09 -23.79 13.34
N VAL A 306 -8.64 -22.59 13.19
CA VAL A 306 -8.08 -21.55 12.31
C VAL A 306 -6.94 -20.82 13.02
N ASN A 307 -5.84 -20.59 12.32
CA ASN A 307 -4.73 -19.77 12.80
C ASN A 307 -5.22 -18.33 13.11
N SER A 308 -4.94 -17.84 14.32
CA SER A 308 -5.36 -16.50 14.76
C SER A 308 -4.82 -15.38 13.88
N LEU A 309 -3.62 -15.56 13.29
CA LEU A 309 -3.03 -14.60 12.36
C LEU A 309 -3.85 -14.51 11.07
N ILE A 310 -4.19 -15.64 10.45
CA ILE A 310 -4.97 -15.67 9.22
C ILE A 310 -6.33 -15.02 9.48
N LYS A 311 -6.95 -15.37 10.61
CA LYS A 311 -8.23 -14.80 11.02
C LYS A 311 -8.19 -13.30 11.23
N ALA A 312 -7.21 -12.81 11.99
CA ALA A 312 -7.01 -11.38 12.20
C ALA A 312 -6.75 -10.66 10.88
N SER A 313 -5.86 -11.18 10.03
CA SER A 313 -5.48 -10.56 8.75
C SER A 313 -6.70 -10.34 7.85
N ILE A 314 -7.55 -11.35 7.66
CA ILE A 314 -8.73 -11.25 6.81
C ILE A 314 -9.73 -10.25 7.39
N ILE A 315 -10.13 -10.43 8.66
CA ILE A 315 -11.17 -9.61 9.29
C ILE A 315 -10.74 -8.16 9.40
N CYS A 316 -9.54 -7.91 9.94
CA CYS A 316 -9.04 -6.55 10.17
C CYS A 316 -8.78 -5.80 8.86
N SER A 317 -8.25 -6.47 7.84
CA SER A 317 -8.10 -5.92 6.49
C SER A 317 -9.46 -5.52 5.91
N SER A 318 -10.45 -6.42 5.96
CA SER A 318 -11.78 -6.16 5.42
C SER A 318 -12.49 -5.02 6.14
N ILE A 319 -12.42 -4.95 7.48
CA ILE A 319 -13.02 -3.85 8.25
C ILE A 319 -12.44 -2.51 7.79
N LEU A 320 -11.11 -2.36 7.79
CA LEU A 320 -10.46 -1.11 7.39
C LEU A 320 -10.76 -0.75 5.93
N PHE A 321 -10.62 -1.71 5.02
CA PHE A 321 -10.81 -1.49 3.59
C PHE A 321 -12.24 -1.06 3.27
N LEU A 322 -13.23 -1.75 3.84
CA LEU A 322 -14.66 -1.43 3.65
C LEU A 322 -15.02 -0.09 4.31
N SER A 323 -14.54 0.19 5.52
CA SER A 323 -14.75 1.50 6.17
C SER A 323 -14.15 2.63 5.34
N GLY A 324 -12.91 2.47 4.86
CA GLY A 324 -12.28 3.45 3.97
C GLY A 324 -13.08 3.63 2.68
N GLY A 325 -13.42 2.54 1.98
CA GLY A 325 -14.20 2.58 0.74
C GLY A 325 -15.54 3.28 0.91
N PHE A 326 -16.28 2.98 1.99
CA PHE A 326 -17.55 3.64 2.31
C PHE A 326 -17.38 5.15 2.49
N ILE A 327 -16.37 5.59 3.25
CA ILE A 327 -16.05 7.02 3.38
C ILE A 327 -15.73 7.62 2.02
N GLY A 328 -14.96 6.93 1.17
CA GLY A 328 -14.54 7.40 -0.15
C GLY A 328 -15.68 7.76 -1.09
N VAL A 329 -16.74 6.94 -1.10
CA VAL A 329 -17.97 7.21 -1.88
C VAL A 329 -18.67 8.47 -1.39
N LEU A 330 -18.62 8.74 -0.08
CA LEU A 330 -19.29 9.87 0.57
C LEU A 330 -18.47 11.17 0.57
N ILE A 331 -17.22 11.18 0.08
CA ILE A 331 -16.40 12.40 0.02
C ILE A 331 -17.07 13.43 -0.89
N THR A 332 -17.41 14.58 -0.30
CA THR A 332 -17.91 15.76 -1.01
C THR A 332 -16.99 16.98 -0.89
N SER A 333 -16.05 16.96 0.05
CA SER A 333 -15.18 18.10 0.39
C SER A 333 -13.71 17.71 0.47
N MET A 334 -12.82 18.70 0.37
CA MET A 334 -11.36 18.51 0.33
C MET A 334 -10.71 18.54 1.73
N ASN A 335 -11.45 18.14 2.77
CA ASN A 335 -11.06 18.26 4.17
C ASN A 335 -10.48 16.93 4.73
N VAL A 336 -10.39 16.78 6.06
CA VAL A 336 -9.80 15.57 6.68
C VAL A 336 -10.60 14.26 6.45
N THR A 337 -11.79 14.31 5.86
CA THR A 337 -12.49 13.09 5.37
C THR A 337 -11.70 12.38 4.27
N VAL A 338 -10.90 13.11 3.48
CA VAL A 338 -10.03 12.50 2.46
C VAL A 338 -8.95 11.60 3.10
N PRO A 339 -8.18 12.06 4.11
CA PRO A 339 -7.33 11.17 4.91
C PRO A 339 -8.08 10.05 5.60
N ALA A 340 -9.28 10.28 6.13
CA ALA A 340 -10.06 9.21 6.74
C ALA A 340 -10.29 8.05 5.74
N HIS A 341 -10.69 8.37 4.50
CA HIS A 341 -10.85 7.37 3.43
C HIS A 341 -9.57 6.59 3.16
N TYR A 342 -8.46 7.27 2.84
CA TYR A 342 -7.25 6.55 2.42
C TYR A 342 -6.53 5.86 3.58
N HIS A 343 -6.63 6.36 4.82
CA HIS A 343 -6.14 5.61 5.98
C HIS A 343 -6.98 4.34 6.22
N GLY A 344 -8.27 4.32 5.85
CA GLY A 344 -9.05 3.09 5.83
C GLY A 344 -8.65 2.15 4.69
N SER A 345 -8.76 2.62 3.45
CA SER A 345 -8.58 1.78 2.26
C SER A 345 -7.15 1.26 2.13
N ILE A 346 -6.16 2.16 2.18
CA ILE A 346 -4.75 1.80 1.97
C ILE A 346 -4.21 1.00 3.16
N VAL A 347 -4.57 1.34 4.40
CA VAL A 347 -4.11 0.54 5.55
C VAL A 347 -4.83 -0.81 5.60
N GLY A 348 -6.08 -0.92 5.13
CA GLY A 348 -6.73 -2.21 4.90
C GLY A 348 -5.92 -3.12 3.97
N ILE A 349 -5.48 -2.58 2.82
CA ILE A 349 -4.57 -3.30 1.91
C ILE A 349 -3.26 -3.66 2.62
N SER A 350 -2.68 -2.70 3.35
CA SER A 350 -1.43 -2.91 4.10
C SER A 350 -1.56 -4.03 5.14
N VAL A 351 -2.70 -4.14 5.84
CA VAL A 351 -2.98 -5.23 6.79
C VAL A 351 -3.03 -6.59 6.10
N ALA A 352 -3.67 -6.68 4.92
CA ALA A 352 -3.63 -7.91 4.13
C ALA A 352 -2.19 -8.31 3.80
N PHE A 353 -1.38 -7.33 3.39
CA PHE A 353 0.02 -7.55 3.03
C PHE A 353 0.88 -7.91 4.24
N MET A 354 0.62 -7.33 5.41
CA MET A 354 1.28 -7.71 6.66
C MET A 354 0.96 -9.17 7.04
N GLY A 355 -0.31 -9.57 6.93
CA GLY A 355 -0.73 -10.96 7.16
C GLY A 355 -0.01 -11.95 6.24
N PHE A 356 0.03 -11.62 4.95
CA PHE A 356 0.78 -12.38 3.94
C PHE A 356 2.29 -12.44 4.24
N SER A 357 2.88 -11.32 4.63
CA SER A 357 4.30 -11.20 4.96
C SER A 357 4.67 -12.07 6.17
N PHE A 358 3.83 -12.07 7.21
CA PHE A 358 4.03 -12.96 8.35
C PHE A 358 4.04 -14.43 7.95
N LEU A 359 3.08 -14.87 7.12
CA LEU A 359 3.04 -16.25 6.63
C LEU A 359 4.28 -16.62 5.80
N LEU A 360 4.75 -15.72 4.93
CA LEU A 360 5.99 -15.94 4.19
C LEU A 360 7.21 -16.08 5.13
N CYS A 361 7.31 -15.21 6.13
CA CYS A 361 8.40 -15.26 7.11
C CYS A 361 8.34 -16.51 7.98
N ASP A 362 7.15 -16.97 8.37
CA ASP A 362 6.96 -18.21 9.14
C ASP A 362 7.40 -19.43 8.34
N ASN A 363 6.89 -19.58 7.12
CA ASN A 363 7.27 -20.69 6.24
C ASN A 363 8.76 -20.67 5.90
N ALA A 364 9.34 -19.48 5.66
CA ALA A 364 10.75 -19.34 5.37
C ALA A 364 11.69 -19.79 6.50
N CYS A 365 11.21 -19.80 7.75
CA CYS A 365 12.01 -20.19 8.91
C CYS A 365 11.80 -21.65 9.33
N ASN A 366 10.96 -22.43 8.62
CA ASN A 366 10.51 -23.76 9.03
C ASN A 366 9.98 -23.82 10.48
N ASN A 367 9.51 -22.67 10.99
CA ASN A 367 8.81 -22.68 12.26
C ASN A 367 7.44 -23.27 11.98
N GLU A 368 7.14 -24.44 12.55
CA GLU A 368 5.76 -24.90 12.68
C GLU A 368 4.92 -23.69 13.09
N GLN A 369 3.73 -23.55 12.49
CA GLN A 369 2.77 -22.50 12.79
C GLN A 369 2.29 -22.60 14.26
N LYS A 370 3.19 -22.42 15.22
CA LYS A 370 2.87 -22.20 16.62
C LYS A 370 1.93 -21.00 16.62
N LYS A 371 0.86 -21.10 17.40
CA LYS A 371 -0.17 -20.06 17.58
C LYS A 371 0.52 -18.70 17.67
N ASN A 372 0.53 -17.96 16.55
CA ASN A 372 1.28 -16.71 16.42
C ASN A 372 0.48 -15.56 17.04
N SER A 373 0.22 -15.68 18.35
CA SER A 373 -0.57 -14.74 19.13
C SER A 373 -0.03 -13.32 18.98
N TYR A 374 1.30 -13.15 18.97
CA TYR A 374 1.95 -11.85 18.77
C TYR A 374 1.75 -11.26 17.37
N SER A 375 1.83 -12.07 16.30
CA SER A 375 1.58 -11.58 14.94
C SER A 375 0.12 -11.16 14.76
N SER A 376 -0.82 -11.94 15.32
CA SER A 376 -2.23 -11.52 15.34
C SER A 376 -2.45 -10.27 16.19
N ALA A 377 -1.78 -10.15 17.34
CA ALA A 377 -1.88 -8.98 18.21
C ALA A 377 -1.35 -7.72 17.50
N ALA A 378 -0.27 -7.82 16.71
CA ALA A 378 0.25 -6.71 15.92
C ALA A 378 -0.81 -6.18 14.94
N ILE A 379 -1.46 -7.08 14.18
CA ILE A 379 -2.53 -6.72 13.24
C ILE A 379 -3.73 -6.10 13.97
N ILE A 380 -4.21 -6.74 15.03
CA ILE A 380 -5.38 -6.26 15.79
C ILE A 380 -5.08 -4.89 16.40
N THR A 381 -3.91 -4.69 17.00
CA THR A 381 -3.50 -3.42 17.61
C THR A 381 -3.43 -2.31 16.57
N LEU A 382 -2.80 -2.59 15.41
CA LEU A 382 -2.75 -1.65 14.30
C LEU A 382 -4.17 -1.25 13.87
N THR A 383 -5.05 -2.22 13.69
CA THR A 383 -6.42 -1.98 13.22
C THR A 383 -7.28 -1.23 14.21
N ILE A 384 -7.20 -1.52 15.51
CA ILE A 384 -7.92 -0.76 16.54
C ILE A 384 -7.47 0.70 16.52
N GLY A 385 -6.14 0.94 16.48
CA GLY A 385 -5.58 2.28 16.41
C GLY A 385 -6.05 3.03 15.15
N GLN A 386 -6.02 2.37 13.99
CA GLN A 386 -6.45 2.95 12.73
C GLN A 386 -7.95 3.21 12.68
N MET A 387 -8.79 2.34 13.23
CA MET A 387 -10.23 2.59 13.31
C MET A 387 -10.53 3.83 14.15
N LEU A 388 -9.89 3.98 15.32
CA LEU A 388 -10.02 5.18 16.14
C LEU A 388 -9.54 6.42 15.35
N HIS A 389 -8.40 6.31 14.66
CA HIS A 389 -7.83 7.39 13.86
C HIS A 389 -8.78 7.84 12.73
N ILE A 390 -9.30 6.91 11.94
CA ILE A 390 -10.18 7.17 10.78
C ILE A 390 -11.52 7.73 11.23
N ILE A 391 -12.13 7.15 12.28
CA ILE A 391 -13.42 7.62 12.80
C ILE A 391 -13.29 9.06 13.30
N ALA A 392 -12.21 9.35 14.04
CA ALA A 392 -11.94 10.69 14.53
C ALA A 392 -11.73 11.70 13.39
N LEU A 393 -10.98 11.34 12.35
CA LEU A 393 -10.82 12.17 11.15
C LEU A 393 -12.15 12.40 10.42
N LEU A 394 -12.98 11.36 10.26
CA LEU A 394 -14.28 11.46 9.61
C LEU A 394 -15.17 12.51 10.30
N PHE A 395 -15.30 12.41 11.64
CA PHE A 395 -16.10 13.36 12.40
C PHE A 395 -15.47 14.75 12.42
N ALA A 396 -14.14 14.88 12.55
CA ALA A 396 -13.45 16.17 12.48
C ALA A 396 -13.66 16.85 11.11
N GLY A 397 -13.72 16.07 10.04
CA GLY A 397 -14.06 16.55 8.71
C GLY A 397 -15.51 17.04 8.62
N GLY A 398 -16.45 16.40 9.32
CA GLY A 398 -17.82 16.90 9.47
C GLY A 398 -17.88 18.30 10.12
N TYR A 399 -16.93 18.63 10.99
CA TYR A 399 -16.73 19.98 11.55
C TYR A 399 -15.87 20.91 10.69
N GLY A 400 -15.52 20.52 9.46
CA GLY A 400 -14.78 21.35 8.51
C GLY A 400 -13.27 21.41 8.72
N VAL A 401 -12.67 20.54 9.54
CA VAL A 401 -11.22 20.54 9.76
C VAL A 401 -10.47 20.27 8.44
N MET A 402 -9.62 21.21 8.03
CA MET A 402 -8.92 21.13 6.76
C MET A 402 -7.75 20.14 6.80
N ARG A 403 -7.50 19.46 5.67
CA ARG A 403 -6.35 18.57 5.52
C ARG A 403 -5.07 19.38 5.24
N LYS A 404 -3.91 18.79 5.57
CA LYS A 404 -2.56 19.31 5.24
C LYS A 404 -2.14 20.63 5.92
N ILE A 405 -2.95 21.20 6.81
CA ILE A 405 -2.63 22.44 7.56
C ILE A 405 -2.71 22.14 9.06
N PRO A 406 -1.59 21.86 9.75
CA PRO A 406 -1.59 21.69 11.20
C PRO A 406 -1.76 23.04 11.92
N GLY A 407 -2.25 23.02 13.17
CA GLY A 407 -2.20 24.18 14.06
C GLY A 407 -3.25 25.28 13.84
N VAL A 408 -4.19 25.11 12.92
CA VAL A 408 -5.32 26.05 12.74
C VAL A 408 -6.21 26.07 13.98
N GLU A 409 -6.77 27.22 14.32
CA GLU A 409 -7.77 27.31 15.39
C GLU A 409 -8.96 26.38 15.11
N MET A 410 -9.38 25.68 16.17
CA MET A 410 -10.38 24.63 16.11
C MET A 410 -11.34 24.79 17.28
N THR A 411 -12.60 24.42 17.05
CA THR A 411 -13.59 24.25 18.12
C THR A 411 -13.12 23.20 19.13
N ILE A 412 -13.67 23.22 20.35
CA ILE A 412 -13.35 22.23 21.39
C ILE A 412 -13.64 20.80 20.90
N SER A 413 -14.78 20.60 20.23
CA SER A 413 -15.14 19.31 19.63
C SER A 413 -14.10 18.84 18.60
N SER A 414 -13.67 19.73 17.69
CA SER A 414 -12.62 19.41 16.72
C SER A 414 -11.28 19.11 17.39
N LYS A 415 -10.91 19.83 18.46
CA LYS A 415 -9.69 19.54 19.23
C LYS A 415 -9.74 18.16 19.88
N LEU A 416 -10.87 17.78 20.50
CA LEU A 416 -11.05 16.45 21.09
C LEU A 416 -10.96 15.34 20.03
N LEU A 417 -11.59 15.52 18.88
CA LEU A 417 -11.52 14.59 17.76
C LEU A 417 -10.09 14.48 17.21
N MET A 418 -9.39 15.59 17.04
CA MET A 418 -7.98 15.57 16.60
C MET A 418 -7.06 14.94 17.65
N GLY A 419 -7.37 15.06 18.94
CA GLY A 419 -6.72 14.32 20.02
C GLY A 419 -6.96 12.81 19.93
N ALA A 420 -8.20 12.38 19.71
CA ALA A 420 -8.55 10.97 19.51
C ALA A 420 -7.88 10.39 18.26
N MET A 421 -7.82 11.16 17.17
CA MET A 421 -7.06 10.83 15.97
C MET A 421 -5.58 10.60 16.30
N GLY A 422 -4.97 11.49 17.07
CA GLY A 422 -3.60 11.36 17.54
C GLY A 422 -3.36 10.09 18.36
N GLY A 423 -4.23 9.83 19.35
CA GLY A 423 -4.19 8.62 20.17
C GLY A 423 -4.33 7.33 19.37
N GLY A 424 -5.28 7.29 18.42
CA GLY A 424 -5.41 6.18 17.47
C GLY A 424 -4.17 5.98 16.61
N GLY A 425 -3.56 7.09 16.16
CA GLY A 425 -2.29 7.08 15.43
C GLY A 425 -1.15 6.45 16.22
N LEU A 426 -0.99 6.80 17.51
CA LEU A 426 0.02 6.20 18.38
C LEU A 426 -0.19 4.70 18.59
N ILE A 427 -1.43 4.26 18.83
CA ILE A 427 -1.77 2.84 18.96
C ILE A 427 -1.44 2.10 17.66
N ALA A 428 -1.77 2.70 16.51
CA ALA A 428 -1.44 2.12 15.22
C ALA A 428 0.08 1.97 15.04
N ILE A 429 0.87 2.98 15.42
CA ILE A 429 2.34 2.93 15.38
C ILE A 429 2.87 1.74 16.20
N VAL A 430 2.31 1.47 17.38
CA VAL A 430 2.69 0.30 18.19
C VAL A 430 2.46 -1.02 17.42
N GLY A 431 1.27 -1.19 16.82
CA GLY A 431 0.97 -2.38 16.02
C GLY A 431 1.90 -2.53 14.81
N GLY A 432 2.20 -1.42 14.12
CA GLY A 432 3.16 -1.40 13.01
C GLY A 432 4.59 -1.73 13.44
N LEU A 433 5.04 -1.22 14.59
CA LEU A 433 6.35 -1.52 15.15
C LEU A 433 6.46 -3.00 15.54
N MET A 434 5.41 -3.58 16.14
CA MET A 434 5.35 -5.01 16.41
C MET A 434 5.52 -5.82 15.12
N PHE A 435 4.84 -5.44 14.05
CA PHE A 435 5.01 -6.07 12.73
C PHE A 435 6.46 -6.03 12.26
N VAL A 436 7.07 -4.85 12.24
CA VAL A 436 8.46 -4.65 11.79
C VAL A 436 9.44 -5.49 12.63
N VAL A 437 9.30 -5.49 13.95
CA VAL A 437 10.19 -6.24 14.84
C VAL A 437 10.06 -7.74 14.64
N ILE A 438 8.82 -8.26 14.58
CA ILE A 438 8.57 -9.70 14.43
C ILE A 438 9.04 -10.18 13.05
N CYS A 439 8.67 -9.50 11.97
CA CYS A 439 9.12 -9.85 10.62
C CYS A 439 10.63 -9.68 10.47
N GLY A 440 11.18 -8.55 10.91
CA GLY A 440 12.61 -8.24 10.85
C GLY A 440 13.45 -9.31 11.55
N LYS A 441 13.07 -9.72 12.78
CA LYS A 441 13.74 -10.82 13.50
C LYS A 441 13.78 -12.10 12.67
N LYS A 442 12.64 -12.52 12.11
CA LYS A 442 12.54 -13.76 11.29
C LYS A 442 13.43 -13.68 10.04
N MET A 443 13.46 -12.53 9.37
CA MET A 443 14.29 -12.35 8.18
C MET A 443 15.79 -12.38 8.49
N VAL A 444 16.21 -11.81 9.63
CA VAL A 444 17.61 -11.87 10.10
C VAL A 444 18.00 -13.30 10.47
N LEU A 445 17.17 -14.01 11.24
CA LEU A 445 17.44 -15.40 11.63
C LEU A 445 17.68 -16.31 10.43
N ARG A 446 16.85 -16.15 9.38
CA ARG A 446 17.02 -16.85 8.11
C ARG A 446 18.37 -16.55 7.46
N GLN A 447 18.78 -15.28 7.39
CA GLN A 447 20.02 -14.88 6.72
C GLN A 447 21.25 -15.57 7.31
N PHE A 448 21.24 -15.82 8.63
CA PHE A 448 22.33 -16.49 9.33
C PHE A 448 22.14 -18.02 9.44
N GLY A 449 21.08 -18.60 8.87
CA GLY A 449 20.77 -20.02 9.04
C GLY A 449 20.51 -20.43 10.49
N ILE A 450 20.26 -19.45 11.36
CA ILE A 450 20.02 -19.66 12.79
C ILE A 450 18.56 -20.04 12.94
N ARG A 451 18.29 -21.32 13.22
CA ARG A 451 16.97 -21.72 13.75
C ARG A 451 16.77 -21.00 15.08
N ASP A 452 15.59 -20.43 15.31
CA ASP A 452 15.25 -19.75 16.57
C ASP A 452 15.38 -20.79 17.71
N LYS A 453 16.56 -20.87 18.32
CA LYS A 453 16.86 -21.74 19.46
C LYS A 453 16.45 -20.97 20.71
N LYS A 454 15.52 -21.54 21.48
CA LYS A 454 14.99 -21.13 22.79
C LYS A 454 13.74 -20.22 22.70
N LYS A 455 12.69 -20.38 23.51
CA LYS A 455 12.49 -21.11 24.77
C LYS A 455 11.22 -21.96 24.71
#